data_AF-A0A7V5HIJ3-F1
#
_entry.id   AF-A0A7V5HIJ3-F1
#
_cell.length_a   1.000
_cell.length_b   1.000
_cell.length_c   1.000
_cell.angle_alpha   90.00
_cell.angle_beta   90.00
_cell.angle_gamma   90.00
#
_symmetry.space_group_name_H-M   'P 1'
#
loop_
_entity.id
_entity.type
_entity.pdbx_description
1 polymer ?
#
loop_
_entity_poly.entity_id
_entity_poly.type
_entity_poly.pdbx_seq_one_letter_code
_entity_poly.pdbx_strand_id
1 'polypeptide(L)'
;MTISLPQKLENKFEDKDAELTPQEIVNELDKYIIGQREAKKAVAIALRNRYRRQKLPPELAEEIAPKNILMIGPTGVGKTEISRRLAKLTSSPFLKIEASKFTEVGYVGRDVESM
;
A
#
# COMPACT_ATOMS: atom_id res chain seq x y z
N MET A 1 25.51 37.84 4.87
CA MET A 1 24.03 37.86 4.74
C MET A 1 23.56 36.41 4.74
N THR A 2 23.17 35.92 5.91
CA THR A 2 22.70 34.55 6.10
C THR A 2 21.27 34.49 5.59
N ILE A 3 21.04 33.80 4.48
CA ILE A 3 19.70 33.64 3.90
C ILE A 3 18.94 32.69 4.84
N SER A 4 18.06 33.27 5.66
CA SER A 4 17.09 32.52 6.45
C SER A 4 16.10 31.87 5.48
N LEU A 5 16.15 30.53 5.39
CA LEU A 5 15.12 29.75 4.72
C LEU A 5 13.81 29.90 5.51
N PRO A 6 12.68 30.24 4.86
CA PRO A 6 11.41 30.37 5.56
C PRO A 6 10.97 29.02 6.12
N GLN A 7 10.83 28.94 7.45
CA GLN A 7 10.34 27.80 8.26
C GLN A 7 8.93 27.29 7.89
N LYS A 8 8.30 27.82 6.83
CA LYS A 8 6.91 27.54 6.44
C LYS A 8 6.73 26.40 5.43
N LEU A 9 7.82 25.73 5.00
CA LEU A 9 7.75 24.60 4.07
C LEU A 9 7.88 23.23 4.74
N GLU A 10 8.23 23.15 6.02
CA GLU A 10 8.52 21.86 6.68
C GLU A 10 7.28 21.09 7.16
N ASN A 11 6.08 21.69 7.19
CA ASN A 11 4.89 21.05 7.77
C ASN A 11 3.71 20.95 6.79
N LYS A 12 3.91 20.29 5.64
CA LYS A 12 2.79 19.85 4.77
C LYS A 12 2.71 18.35 4.54
N PHE A 13 3.63 17.58 5.12
CA PHE A 13 3.58 16.13 5.17
C PHE A 13 3.26 15.70 6.60
N GLU A 14 2.04 16.01 7.07
CA GLU A 14 1.52 15.27 8.22
C GLU A 14 1.41 13.81 7.79
N ASP A 15 2.18 12.93 8.43
CA ASP A 15 2.10 11.46 8.36
C ASP A 15 0.71 10.96 8.82
N LYS A 16 -0.35 11.28 8.06
CA LYS A 16 -1.69 10.72 8.26
C LYS A 16 -1.74 9.24 7.88
N ASP A 17 -0.71 8.73 7.22
CA ASP A 17 -0.62 7.36 6.71
C ASP A 17 -0.61 6.30 7.83
N ALA A 18 -0.32 6.70 9.06
CA ALA A 18 0.03 5.77 10.12
C ALA A 18 -1.11 5.52 11.13
N GLU A 19 -2.02 6.47 11.37
CA GLU A 19 -2.99 6.33 12.47
C GLU A 19 -4.34 5.76 12.08
N LEU A 20 -4.65 5.63 10.79
CA LEU A 20 -5.95 5.16 10.33
C LEU A 20 -6.31 3.79 10.94
N THR A 21 -7.50 3.73 11.52
CA THR A 21 -8.11 2.50 11.98
C THR A 21 -8.60 1.68 10.78
N PRO A 22 -8.74 0.35 10.94
CA PRO A 22 -9.29 -0.47 9.87
C PRO A 22 -10.66 0.01 9.37
N GLN A 23 -11.49 0.58 10.25
CA GLN A 23 -12.79 1.11 9.89
C GLN A 23 -12.69 2.36 9.01
N GLU A 24 -11.79 3.29 9.34
CA GLU A 24 -11.55 4.49 8.54
C GLU A 24 -11.00 4.15 7.15
N ILE A 25 -10.09 3.17 7.07
CA ILE A 25 -9.56 2.69 5.78
C ILE A 25 -10.70 2.13 4.93
N VAL A 26 -11.58 1.29 5.50
CA VAL A 26 -12.73 0.75 4.76
C VAL A 26 -13.66 1.88 4.29
N ASN A 27 -13.97 2.84 5.18
CA ASN A 27 -14.84 3.97 4.85
C ASN A 27 -14.24 4.84 3.72
N GLU A 28 -12.92 5.01 3.70
CA GLU A 28 -12.24 5.75 2.62
C GLU A 28 -12.29 4.99 1.30
N LEU A 29 -12.10 3.66 1.35
CA LEU A 29 -12.23 2.80 0.16
C LEU A 29 -13.67 2.72 -0.35
N ASP A 30 -14.68 2.83 0.52
CA ASP A 30 -16.10 2.85 0.16
C ASP A 30 -16.47 4.03 -0.74
N LYS A 31 -15.73 5.15 -0.68
CA LYS A 31 -15.96 6.32 -1.56
C LYS A 31 -15.67 6.04 -3.03
N TYR A 32 -14.86 5.02 -3.33
CA TYR A 32 -14.38 4.73 -4.69
C TYR A 32 -14.75 3.34 -5.18
N ILE A 33 -14.83 2.36 -4.29
CA ILE A 33 -15.14 0.97 -4.62
C ILE A 33 -16.51 0.65 -4.04
N ILE A 34 -17.43 0.12 -4.85
CA ILE A 34 -18.76 -0.30 -4.39
C ILE A 34 -18.71 -1.79 -4.02
N GLY A 35 -19.26 -2.17 -2.87
CA GLY A 35 -19.27 -3.57 -2.40
C GLY A 35 -17.90 -4.08 -1.93
N GLN A 36 -17.60 -5.35 -2.18
CA GLN A 36 -16.30 -5.98 -1.88
C GLN A 36 -15.83 -5.85 -0.41
N ARG A 37 -16.76 -5.95 0.55
CA ARG A 37 -16.51 -5.73 1.99
C ARG A 37 -15.35 -6.57 2.53
N GLU A 38 -15.31 -7.86 2.19
CA GLU A 38 -14.25 -8.76 2.66
C GLU A 38 -12.86 -8.36 2.14
N ALA A 39 -12.77 -7.97 0.86
CA ALA A 39 -11.51 -7.52 0.28
C ALA A 39 -11.03 -6.22 0.94
N LYS A 40 -11.92 -5.25 1.18
CA LYS A 40 -11.61 -4.00 1.89
C LYS A 40 -11.15 -4.24 3.32
N LYS A 41 -11.84 -5.13 4.04
CA LYS A 41 -11.46 -5.52 5.40
C LYS A 41 -10.08 -6.18 5.43
N ALA A 42 -9.80 -7.09 4.50
CA ALA A 42 -8.50 -7.76 4.42
C ALA A 42 -7.35 -6.76 4.19
N VAL A 43 -7.50 -5.82 3.25
CA VAL A 43 -6.46 -4.81 2.99
C VAL A 43 -6.30 -3.83 4.15
N ALA A 44 -7.40 -3.44 4.81
CA ALA A 44 -7.36 -2.56 5.96
C ALA A 44 -6.63 -3.18 7.15
N ILE A 45 -6.84 -4.48 7.41
CA ILE A 45 -6.11 -5.22 8.45
C ILE A 45 -4.63 -5.33 8.11
N ALA A 46 -4.28 -5.66 6.87
CA ALA A 46 -2.89 -5.77 6.45
C ALA A 46 -2.13 -4.45 6.63
N LEU A 47 -2.76 -3.33 6.24
CA LEU A 47 -2.19 -2.00 6.41
C LEU A 47 -2.03 -1.64 7.90
N ARG A 48 -3.06 -1.90 8.72
CA ARG A 48 -2.97 -1.65 10.17
C ARG A 48 -1.89 -2.49 10.84
N ASN A 49 -1.69 -3.73 10.39
CA ASN A 49 -0.63 -4.59 10.89
C ASN A 49 0.76 -4.06 10.51
N ARG A 50 0.93 -3.47 9.32
CA ARG A 50 2.18 -2.80 8.93
C ARG A 50 2.51 -1.66 9.89
N TYR A 51 1.53 -0.83 10.23
CA TYR A 51 1.71 0.24 11.22
C TYR A 51 2.04 -0.29 12.62
N ARG A 52 1.30 -1.31 13.09
CA ARG A 52 1.57 -1.94 14.38
C ARG A 52 3.00 -2.50 14.45
N ARG A 53 3.49 -3.10 13.37
CA ARG A 53 4.86 -3.62 13.29
C ARG A 53 5.90 -2.52 13.45
N GLN A 54 5.69 -1.34 12.90
CA GLN A 54 6.61 -0.19 13.04
C GLN A 54 6.69 0.34 14.48
N LYS A 55 5.69 0.05 15.32
CA LYS A 55 5.66 0.43 16.74
C LYS A 55 6.27 -0.60 17.68
N LEU A 56 6.68 -1.76 17.19
CA LEU A 56 7.30 -2.80 18.01
C LEU A 56 8.81 -2.55 18.15
N PRO A 57 9.43 -3.11 19.22
CA PRO A 57 10.88 -3.17 19.31
C PRO A 57 11.50 -3.84 18.06
N PRO A 58 12.69 -3.39 17.59
CA PRO A 58 13.30 -3.89 16.36
C PRO A 58 13.41 -5.42 16.29
N GLU A 59 13.84 -6.05 17.38
CA GLU A 59 13.99 -7.51 17.50
C GLU A 59 12.69 -8.27 17.21
N LEU A 60 11.56 -7.75 17.70
CA LEU A 60 10.24 -8.36 17.46
C LEU A 60 9.67 -7.98 16.09
N ALA A 61 10.02 -6.81 15.57
CA ALA A 61 9.54 -6.34 14.28
C ALA A 61 10.14 -7.13 13.11
N GLU A 62 11.40 -7.56 13.22
CA GLU A 62 12.09 -8.38 12.22
C GLU A 62 11.45 -9.76 12.05
N GLU A 63 11.02 -10.39 13.15
CA GLU A 63 10.33 -11.69 13.15
C GLU A 63 8.92 -11.63 12.50
N ILE A 64 8.35 -10.44 12.33
CA ILE A 64 6.99 -10.28 11.80
C ILE A 64 7.03 -10.04 10.29
N ALA A 65 6.78 -11.12 9.55
CA ALA A 65 6.61 -11.07 8.10
C ALA A 65 5.39 -10.23 7.68
N PRO A 66 5.50 -9.42 6.60
CA PRO A 66 4.38 -8.72 6.01
C PRO A 66 3.23 -9.66 5.60
N LYS A 67 1.99 -9.22 5.80
CA LYS A 67 0.79 -9.97 5.39
C LYS A 67 0.42 -9.63 3.94
N ASN A 68 1.04 -10.33 3.00
CA ASN A 68 0.72 -10.21 1.57
C ASN A 68 -0.71 -10.71 1.28
N ILE A 69 -1.33 -10.16 0.23
CA ILE A 69 -2.75 -10.40 -0.09
C ILE A 69 -2.86 -10.99 -1.49
N LEU A 70 -3.56 -12.11 -1.59
CA LEU A 70 -3.99 -12.71 -2.85
C LEU A 70 -5.48 -12.41 -3.05
N MET A 71 -5.82 -11.64 -4.09
CA MET A 71 -7.22 -11.33 -4.43
C MET A 71 -7.73 -12.29 -5.51
N ILE A 72 -8.79 -13.05 -5.22
CA ILE A 72 -9.41 -13.99 -6.15
C ILE A 72 -10.77 -13.44 -6.58
N GLY A 73 -11.04 -13.44 -7.89
CA GLY A 73 -12.33 -13.03 -8.45
C GLY A 73 -12.26 -12.72 -9.95
N PRO A 74 -13.41 -12.53 -10.63
CA PRO A 74 -13.45 -12.25 -12.07
C PRO A 74 -12.85 -10.89 -12.42
N THR A 75 -12.61 -10.64 -13.71
CA THR A 75 -12.12 -9.34 -14.19
C THR A 75 -13.17 -8.25 -13.95
N GLY A 76 -12.75 -6.99 -13.84
CA GLY A 76 -13.67 -5.85 -13.68
C GLY A 76 -14.25 -5.61 -12.28
N VAL A 77 -14.10 -6.52 -11.31
CA VAL A 77 -14.69 -6.37 -9.95
C VAL A 77 -13.96 -5.39 -9.02
N GLY A 78 -12.93 -4.70 -9.49
CA GLY A 78 -12.21 -3.68 -8.71
C GLY A 78 -10.97 -4.14 -7.95
N LYS A 79 -10.44 -5.36 -8.19
CA LYS A 79 -9.21 -5.86 -7.53
C LYS A 79 -8.03 -4.87 -7.61
N THR A 80 -7.72 -4.41 -8.82
CA THR A 80 -6.63 -3.44 -9.04
C THR A 80 -6.95 -2.06 -8.48
N GLU A 81 -8.23 -1.67 -8.46
CA GLU A 81 -8.64 -0.35 -7.95
C GLU A 81 -8.50 -0.28 -6.43
N ILE A 82 -8.80 -1.37 -5.71
CA ILE A 82 -8.55 -1.46 -4.26
C ILE A 82 -7.07 -1.20 -3.96
N SER A 83 -6.14 -1.88 -4.64
CA SER A 83 -4.71 -1.70 -4.41
C SER A 83 -4.23 -0.29 -4.79
N ARG A 84 -4.71 0.26 -5.91
CA ARG A 84 -4.38 1.61 -6.37
C ARG A 84 -4.85 2.68 -5.38
N ARG A 85 -6.07 2.55 -4.86
CA ARG A 85 -6.65 3.49 -3.88
C ARG A 85 -5.97 3.38 -2.53
N LEU A 86 -5.65 2.16 -2.10
CA LEU A 86 -4.90 1.93 -0.88
C LEU A 86 -3.53 2.62 -0.91
N ALA A 87 -2.79 2.49 -2.02
CA ALA A 87 -1.49 3.15 -2.15
C ALA A 87 -1.60 4.69 -2.16
N LYS A 88 -2.65 5.24 -2.79
CA LYS A 88 -2.94 6.69 -2.73
C LYS A 88 -3.29 7.16 -1.32
N LEU A 89 -4.03 6.35 -0.57
CA LEU A 89 -4.43 6.66 0.81
C LEU A 89 -3.22 6.72 1.74
N THR A 90 -2.22 5.87 1.49
CA THR A 90 -1.03 5.73 2.34
C THR A 90 0.21 6.40 1.75
N SER A 91 0.02 7.31 0.80
CA SER A 91 1.06 8.01 0.03
C SER A 91 2.22 7.10 -0.42
N SER A 92 1.90 5.84 -0.73
CA SER A 92 2.89 4.79 -0.96
C SER A 92 3.16 4.63 -2.46
N PRO A 93 4.41 4.31 -2.86
CA PRO A 93 4.72 3.94 -4.24
C PRO A 93 3.85 2.78 -4.70
N PHE A 94 3.32 2.88 -5.93
CA PHE A 94 2.44 1.86 -6.50
C PHE A 94 2.90 1.45 -7.90
N LEU A 95 3.12 0.15 -8.08
CA LEU A 95 3.53 -0.44 -9.35
C LEU A 95 2.57 -1.58 -9.71
N LYS A 96 2.05 -1.56 -10.95
CA LYS A 96 1.22 -2.64 -11.50
C LYS A 96 2.05 -3.40 -12.54
N ILE A 97 2.25 -4.68 -12.30
CA ILE A 97 2.95 -5.59 -13.21
C ILE A 97 2.04 -6.76 -13.58
N GLU A 98 2.18 -7.27 -14.80
CA GLU A 98 1.50 -8.45 -15.28
C GLU A 98 2.49 -9.62 -15.28
N ALA A 99 2.19 -10.68 -14.51
CA ALA A 99 3.09 -11.80 -14.31
C ALA A 99 3.40 -12.57 -15.59
N SER A 100 2.47 -12.62 -16.55
CA SER A 100 2.66 -13.28 -17.85
C SER A 100 3.78 -12.64 -18.69
N LYS A 101 4.15 -11.37 -18.43
CA LYS A 101 5.26 -10.70 -19.12
C LYS A 101 6.61 -11.36 -18.84
N PHE A 102 6.73 -12.12 -17.75
CA PHE A 102 7.95 -12.84 -17.40
C PHE A 102 7.99 -14.26 -17.98
N THR A 103 6.90 -14.72 -18.60
CA THR A 103 6.84 -16.04 -19.25
C THR A 103 6.88 -15.95 -20.77
N GLU A 104 6.59 -14.78 -21.36
CA GLU A 104 6.33 -14.65 -22.80
C GLU A 104 7.56 -14.53 -23.71
N VAL A 105 8.80 -14.46 -23.18
CA VAL A 105 9.99 -14.47 -24.05
C VAL A 105 11.14 -15.16 -23.34
N GLY A 106 11.83 -16.06 -24.05
CA GLY A 106 13.09 -16.63 -23.64
C GLY A 106 14.00 -15.57 -23.03
N TYR A 107 14.53 -15.94 -21.88
CA TYR A 107 15.43 -15.18 -21.03
C TYR A 107 16.53 -14.47 -21.83
N VAL A 108 16.41 -13.14 -22.02
CA VAL A 108 17.54 -12.18 -22.02
C VAL A 108 16.99 -10.80 -21.58
N GLY A 109 17.11 -10.46 -20.29
CA GLY A 109 17.18 -9.03 -19.89
C GLY A 109 15.96 -8.32 -19.32
N ARG A 110 15.03 -9.01 -18.62
CA ARG A 110 14.24 -8.35 -17.57
C ARG A 110 14.24 -9.23 -16.33
N ASP A 111 15.32 -9.16 -15.56
CA ASP A 111 15.39 -9.83 -14.26
C ASP A 111 14.29 -9.34 -13.34
N VAL A 112 13.81 -10.22 -12.47
CA VAL A 112 12.87 -9.89 -11.39
C VAL A 112 13.39 -8.76 -10.51
N GLU A 113 14.72 -8.58 -10.46
CA GLU A 113 15.43 -7.54 -9.73
C GLU A 113 15.43 -6.16 -10.42
N SER A 114 15.01 -6.06 -11.68
CA SER A 114 14.89 -4.77 -12.40
C SER A 114 13.61 -3.99 -12.07
N MET A 115 12.89 -4.39 -11.00
CA MET A 115 11.60 -3.83 -10.55
C MET A 115 11.73 -2.80 -9.44
#